data_AF-A0A7I8KTT6-F1
#
_entry.id   AF-A0A7I8KTT6-F1
#
_cell.length_a   1.000
_cell.length_b   1.000
_cell.length_c   1.000
_cell.angle_alpha   90.00
_cell.angle_beta   90.00
_cell.angle_gamma   90.00
#
_symmetry.space_group_name_H-M   'P 1'
#
loop_
_entity.id
_entity.type
_entity.pdbx_description
1 polymer ?
#
loop_
_entity_poly.entity_id
_entity_poly.type
_entity_poly.pdbx_seq_one_letter_code
_entity_poly.pdbx_strand_id
1 'polypeptide(L)' 'MNLVRVWGFCTEDKHRLLIYEYLENGSLDKLLFASDPVKVLDWEKRGTPLGWGWL' A
#
# COMPACT_ATOMS: atom_id res chain seq x y z
N MET A 1 -8.95 -7.54 -8.53
CA MET A 1 -8.73 -8.37 -7.32
C MET A 1 -7.52 -7.75 -6.65
N ASN A 2 -7.72 -7.00 -5.56
CA ASN A 2 -6.73 -6.03 -5.03
C ASN A 2 -6.28 -6.38 -3.60
N LEU A 3 -6.38 -7.66 -3.25
CA LEU A 3 -5.99 -8.18 -1.95
C LEU A 3 -4.62 -8.84 -2.09
N VAL A 4 -3.77 -8.67 -1.08
CA VAL A 4 -2.49 -9.36 -1.00
C VAL A 4 -2.70 -10.88 -0.98
N ARG A 5 -1.89 -11.60 -1.74
CA ARG A 5 -1.97 -13.06 -1.81
C ARG A 5 -1.39 -13.68 -0.55
N VAL A 6 -2.22 -14.43 0.18
CA VAL A 6 -1.78 -15.25 1.31
C VAL A 6 -1.28 -16.59 0.79
N TRP A 7 -0.12 -17.01 1.28
CA TRP A 7 0.51 -18.29 0.95
C TRP A 7 0.24 -19.35 2.02
N GLY A 8 0.09 -18.93 3.27
CA GLY A 8 -0.22 -19.82 4.38
C GLY A 8 -0.23 -19.10 5.72
N PHE A 9 -0.36 -19.87 6.79
CA PHE A 9 -0.30 -19.37 8.16
C PHE A 9 0.42 -20.39 9.04
N CYS A 10 1.00 -19.92 10.14
CA CYS A 10 1.56 -20.77 11.18
C CYS A 10 0.92 -20.39 12.52
N THR A 11 0.50 -21.41 13.28
CA THR A 11 -0.10 -21.25 14.59
C THR A 11 0.57 -22.21 15.55
N GLU A 12 1.29 -21.67 16.52
CA GLU A 12 1.96 -22.45 17.56
C GLU A 12 1.73 -21.79 18.91
N ASP A 13 1.00 -22.49 19.79
CA ASP A 13 0.49 -21.98 21.06
C ASP A 13 -0.16 -20.59 20.98
N LYS A 14 0.56 -19.56 21.44
CA LYS A 14 0.12 -18.16 21.45
C LYS A 14 0.66 -17.36 20.27
N HIS A 15 1.53 -17.95 19.46
CA HIS A 15 2.14 -17.32 18.29
C HIS A 15 1.31 -17.62 17.04
N ARG A 16 0.94 -16.55 16.34
CA ARG A 16 0.18 -16.62 15.08
C ARG A 16 0.92 -15.79 14.05
N LEU A 17 1.30 -16.44 12.95
CA LEU A 17 2.03 -15.85 11.85
C LEU A 17 1.22 -16.03 10.56
N LEU A 18 1.21 -15.01 9.71
CA LEU A 18 0.60 -15.04 8.39
C LEU A 18 1.69 -14.87 7.34
N ILE A 19 1.75 -15.81 6.40
CA ILE A 19 2.71 -15.80 5.30
C ILE A 19 1.99 -15.27 4.07
N TYR A 20 2.41 -14.12 3.58
CA TYR A 20 1.83 -13.44 2.41
C TYR A 20 2.93 -12.97 1.48
N GLU A 21 2.56 -12.62 0.25
CA GLU A 21 3.51 -12.10 -0.74
C GLU A 21 4.16 -10.79 -0.27
N TYR A 22 5.45 -10.64 -0.58
CA TYR A 22 6.15 -9.42 -0.24
C TYR A 22 5.75 -8.27 -1.18
N LEU A 23 5.41 -7.12 -0.60
CA LEU A 23 5.14 -5.89 -1.33
C LEU A 23 6.33 -4.94 -1.21
N GLU A 24 7.11 -4.81 -2.28
CA GLU A 24 8.33 -3.98 -2.31
C GLU A 24 8.04 -2.50 -1.98
N ASN A 25 6.91 -1.99 -2.46
CA ASN A 25 6.47 -0.61 -2.27
C ASN A 25 5.92 -0.34 -0.86
N GLY A 26 5.80 -1.37 -0.02
CA GLY A 26 5.30 -1.25 1.34
C GLY A 26 3.87 -0.73 1.40
N SER A 27 3.58 0.08 2.42
CA SER A 27 2.24 0.60 2.68
C SER A 27 1.99 1.91 1.93
N LEU A 28 0.74 2.10 1.49
CA LEU A 28 0.37 3.27 0.71
C LEU A 28 0.54 4.58 1.49
N ASP A 29 0.34 4.58 2.81
CA ASP A 29 0.56 5.77 3.66
C ASP A 29 2.00 6.28 3.57
N LYS A 30 2.98 5.37 3.50
CA LYS A 30 4.40 5.73 3.36
C LYS A 30 4.69 6.40 2.04
N LEU A 31 3.97 6.05 0.98
CA LEU A 31 4.11 6.65 -0.35
C LEU A 31 3.30 7.95 -0.48
N LEU A 32 2.20 8.08 0.25
CA LEU A 32 1.36 9.28 0.20
C LEU A 32 1.91 10.42 1.06
N PHE A 33 2.51 10.09 2.21
CA PHE A 33 2.92 11.03 3.25
C PHE A 33 4.41 10.93 3.60
N ALA A 34 5.25 10.47 2.67
CA ALA A 34 6.70 10.44 2.86
C ALA A 34 7.24 11.85 3.18
N SER A 35 8.15 11.94 4.15
CA SER A 35 8.92 13.17 4.40
C SER A 35 9.88 13.50 3.25
N ASP A 36 10.27 12.50 2.48
CA ASP A 36 11.14 12.64 1.31
C ASP A 36 10.28 12.83 0.05
N PRO A 37 10.28 14.03 -0.56
CA PRO A 37 9.45 14.35 -1.72
C PRO A 37 9.75 13.48 -2.95
N VAL A 38 10.92 12.84 -3.03
CA VAL A 38 11.27 11.93 -4.14
C VAL A 38 10.52 10.60 -4.06
N LYS A 39 10.08 10.20 -2.85
CA LYS A 39 9.34 8.95 -2.61
C LYS A 39 7.82 9.14 -2.63
N VAL A 40 7.37 10.39 -2.75
CA VAL A 40 5.96 10.75 -2.72
C VAL A 40 5.31 10.34 -4.05
N LEU A 41 4.22 9.59 -4.00
CA LEU A 41 3.48 9.17 -5.19
C LEU A 41 2.97 10.39 -5.98
N ASP A 42 3.25 10.45 -7.29
CA ASP A 42 2.80 11.52 -8.18
C ASP A 42 1.27 11.66 -8.20
N TRP A 43 0.77 12.89 -8.37
CA TRP A 43 -0.67 13.17 -8.38
C TRP A 43 -1.42 12.46 -9.52
N GLU A 44 -0.76 12.23 -10.66
CA GLU A 44 -1.30 11.46 -11.78
C GLU A 44 -1.61 10.00 -11.38
N LYS A 45 -0.81 9.43 -10.46
CA LYS A 45 -0.99 8.06 -9.94
C LYS A 45 -1.95 8.00 -8.76
N ARG A 46 -2.22 9.11 -8.06
CA ARG A 46 -3.19 9.19 -6.94
C ARG A 46 -4.65 9.15 -7.39
N GLY A 47 -4.89 9.30 -8.69
CA GLY A 47 -6.20 9.53 -9.26
C GLY A 47 -6.40 11.03 -9.40
N THR A 48 -6.44 11.49 -10.65
CA THR A 48 -6.96 12.82 -10.94
C THR A 48 -8.39 12.89 -10.40
N PRO A 49 -8.78 13.96 -9.67
CA PRO A 49 -10.18 14.29 -9.59
C PRO A 49 -10.61 14.59 -11.03
N LEU A 50 -11.21 13.62 -11.70
CA LEU A 50 -11.94 13.87 -12.95
C LEU A 50 -13.01 14.92 -12.61
N GLY A 51 -12.74 16.18 -12.93
CA GLY A 51 -13.74 17.24 -12.91
C GLY A 51 -14.00 17.94 -11.58
N TRP A 52 -12.97 18.29 -10.81
CA TRP A 52 -13.05 19.56 -10.07
C TRP A 52 -12.20 20.54 -10.85
N GLY A 53 -12.80 21.05 -11.92
CA GLY A 53 -12.41 22.35 -12.41
C GLY A 53 -12.36 23.26 -11.20
N TRP A 54 -11.17 23.83 -10.96
CA TRP A 54 -11.14 25.21 -10.51
C TRP A 54 -12.25 25.94 -11.26
N LEU A 55 -13.09 26.68 -10.54
CA LEU A 55 -13.97 27.68 -11.14
C LEU A 55 -13.31 28.35 -12.35
#